data_AF-A0A852UB50-F1
#
_entry.id   AF-A0A852UB50-F1
#
_cell.length_a   1.000
_cell.length_b   1.000
_cell.length_c   1.000
_cell.angle_alpha   90.00
_cell.angle_beta   90.00
_cell.angle_gamma   90.00
#
_symmetry.space_group_name_H-M   'P 1'
#
loop_
_entity.id
_entity.type
_entity.pdbx_description
1 polymer ?
#
loop_
_entity_poly.entity_id
_entity_poly.type
_entity_poly.pdbx_seq_one_letter_code
_entity_poly.pdbx_strand_id
1 'polypeptide(L)'
;MSEARVRARRTKAGRAPAARRRRGVSVVFGGVLGVAITFGGALTACAPTAQPSEPGETIWPAPGPASTTTTDTTILYAAGREPTAVMEARVTGTLALSEGGCWVVGTGDEQTFVQFPFGSVLTPGGQSIDVPGFGTVGAGDTIDGGGGYGSAPADAPEACGAPGQPMVFWQTT
;
A
#
# COMPACT_ATOMS: atom_id res chain seq x y z
N MET A 1 5.77 1.14 -71.64
CA MET A 1 4.57 2.00 -71.61
C MET A 1 3.94 1.84 -70.23
N SER A 2 3.78 2.82 -69.34
CA SER A 2 4.05 4.26 -69.34
C SER A 2 4.41 4.70 -67.92
N GLU A 3 5.37 5.63 -67.84
CA GLU A 3 5.68 6.45 -66.67
C GLU A 3 4.50 7.34 -66.27
N ALA A 4 4.35 7.63 -64.98
CA ALA A 4 3.80 8.90 -64.50
C ALA A 4 4.46 9.28 -63.16
N ARG A 5 5.30 10.31 -63.23
CA ARG A 5 5.96 10.99 -62.09
C ARG A 5 4.97 11.95 -61.42
N VAL A 6 4.98 12.04 -60.08
CA VAL A 6 4.75 13.32 -59.38
C VAL A 6 5.64 13.40 -58.13
N ARG A 7 6.23 14.59 -57.96
CA ARG A 7 7.26 15.04 -57.03
C ARG A 7 6.82 15.15 -55.56
N ALA A 8 7.75 14.79 -54.68
CA ALA A 8 8.27 15.48 -53.50
C ALA A 8 7.39 16.50 -52.73
N ARG A 9 7.22 16.24 -51.43
CA ARG A 9 7.31 17.27 -50.38
C ARG A 9 8.20 16.79 -49.23
N ARG A 10 9.34 17.46 -49.08
CA ARG A 10 10.16 17.50 -47.85
C ARG A 10 9.31 18.06 -46.72
N THR A 11 9.24 17.36 -45.59
CA THR A 11 8.93 17.98 -44.29
C THR A 11 10.13 17.85 -43.37
N LYS A 12 10.39 18.96 -42.69
CA LYS A 12 11.59 19.28 -41.93
C LYS A 12 11.76 18.39 -40.70
N ALA A 13 13.04 18.20 -40.36
CA ALA A 13 13.57 17.75 -39.10
C ALA A 13 12.83 18.32 -37.87
N GLY A 14 12.30 17.43 -37.04
CA GLY A 14 11.89 17.69 -35.67
C GLY A 14 13.05 17.34 -34.73
N ARG A 15 13.66 18.38 -34.17
CA ARG A 15 14.85 18.39 -33.33
C ARG A 15 14.51 17.86 -31.92
N ALA A 16 15.26 16.87 -31.44
CA ALA A 16 15.19 16.38 -30.06
C ALA A 16 15.52 17.51 -29.06
N PRO A 17 14.80 17.63 -27.93
CA PRO A 17 15.21 18.53 -26.85
C PRO A 17 16.36 17.90 -26.04
N ALA A 18 17.42 18.70 -25.92
CA ALA A 18 18.68 18.37 -25.30
C ALA A 18 18.60 18.26 -23.77
N ALA A 19 19.37 17.32 -23.23
CA ALA A 19 19.69 17.17 -21.82
C ALA A 19 20.21 18.46 -21.20
N ARG A 20 19.52 18.98 -20.18
CA ARG A 20 19.94 20.16 -19.43
C ARG A 20 20.86 19.73 -18.29
N ARG A 21 22.17 19.86 -18.52
CA ARG A 21 23.25 19.82 -17.51
C ARG A 21 22.84 20.65 -16.28
N ARG A 22 22.68 20.00 -15.12
CA ARG A 22 22.67 20.67 -13.82
C ARG A 22 24.09 21.18 -13.54
N ARG A 23 24.25 22.49 -13.55
CA ARG A 23 25.48 23.17 -13.13
C ARG A 23 25.58 23.07 -11.62
N GLY A 24 26.69 22.51 -11.14
CA GLY A 24 27.06 22.54 -9.73
C GLY A 24 27.24 23.99 -9.27
N VAL A 25 26.63 24.30 -8.14
CA VAL A 25 26.87 25.54 -7.40
C VAL A 25 27.73 25.14 -6.21
N SER A 26 29.04 25.28 -6.37
CA SER A 26 29.98 25.29 -5.26
C SER A 26 29.78 26.59 -4.51
N VAL A 27 29.20 26.53 -3.31
CA VAL A 27 29.18 27.68 -2.41
C VAL A 27 30.38 27.56 -1.49
N VAL A 28 31.42 28.31 -1.82
CA VAL A 28 32.53 28.63 -0.92
C VAL A 28 32.00 29.71 0.01
N PHE A 29 31.74 29.39 1.29
CA PHE A 29 31.61 30.41 2.32
C PHE A 29 32.93 30.52 3.06
N GLY A 30 33.64 31.60 2.73
CA GLY A 30 34.81 32.07 3.46
C GLY A 30 34.45 32.50 4.88
N GLY A 31 35.44 32.39 5.75
CA GLY A 31 35.32 32.77 7.15
C GLY A 31 35.02 34.25 7.34
N VAL A 32 34.30 34.53 8.43
CA VAL A 32 34.32 35.82 9.09
C VAL A 32 34.59 35.59 10.57
N LEU A 33 35.52 36.40 11.02
CA LEU A 33 36.14 36.52 12.32
C LEU A 33 35.12 36.99 13.38
N GLY A 34 35.15 36.33 14.55
CA GLY A 34 35.03 36.93 15.89
C GLY A 34 33.75 37.66 16.30
N VAL A 35 33.02 37.07 17.25
CA VAL A 35 32.62 37.75 18.51
C VAL A 35 32.55 36.68 19.60
N ALA A 36 33.46 36.72 20.57
CA ALA A 36 33.34 35.95 21.81
C ALA A 36 32.36 36.68 22.73
N ILE A 37 31.15 36.16 22.88
CA ILE A 37 30.17 36.70 23.83
C ILE A 37 30.28 35.88 25.12
N THR A 38 30.96 36.44 26.12
CA THR A 38 30.94 35.96 27.50
C THR A 38 29.58 36.27 28.12
N PHE A 39 28.65 35.32 28.08
CA PHE A 39 27.42 35.40 28.88
C PHE A 39 27.72 34.93 30.31
N GLY A 40 27.82 35.92 31.20
CA GLY A 40 27.78 35.73 32.66
C GLY A 40 26.45 35.13 33.08
N GLY A 41 26.53 34.22 34.06
CA GLY A 41 25.42 33.38 34.49
C GLY A 41 24.23 34.13 35.09
N ALA A 42 23.06 33.58 34.82
CA ALA A 42 22.01 33.37 35.79
C ALA A 42 21.46 31.96 35.53
N LEU A 43 21.76 31.02 36.43
CA LEU A 43 21.17 29.68 36.43
C LEU A 43 19.73 29.79 36.94
N THR A 44 18.81 30.27 36.10
CA THR A 44 17.38 30.03 36.30
C THR A 44 17.15 28.56 35.97
N ALA A 45 16.88 27.75 36.98
CA ALA A 45 16.54 26.35 36.81
C ALA A 45 15.36 26.21 35.84
N CYS A 46 15.61 25.68 34.64
CA CYS A 46 14.54 25.17 33.79
C CYS A 46 13.89 24.02 34.56
N ALA A 47 12.69 24.22 35.07
CA ALA A 47 11.83 23.11 35.41
C ALA A 47 11.72 22.22 34.16
N PRO A 48 11.87 20.89 34.25
CA PRO A 48 11.61 20.03 33.12
C PRO A 48 10.13 20.18 32.77
N THR A 49 9.84 20.89 31.68
CA THR A 49 8.53 20.87 31.05
C THR A 49 8.26 19.42 30.70
N ALA A 50 7.40 18.75 31.46
CA ALA A 50 6.94 17.42 31.12
C ALA A 50 6.41 17.47 29.70
N GLN A 51 7.07 16.73 28.79
CA GLN A 51 6.60 16.58 27.42
C GLN A 51 5.16 16.06 27.49
N PRO A 52 4.21 16.69 26.78
CA PRO A 52 2.90 16.09 26.57
C PRO A 52 3.15 14.71 25.98
N SER A 53 2.74 13.66 26.68
CA SER A 53 2.75 12.30 26.16
C SER A 53 2.02 12.34 24.82
N GLU A 54 2.69 11.91 23.75
CA GLU A 54 2.05 11.73 22.46
C GLU A 54 0.75 10.95 22.68
N PRO A 55 -0.39 11.36 22.08
CA PRO A 55 -1.62 10.61 22.22
C PRO A 55 -1.30 9.17 21.81
N GLY A 56 -1.43 8.26 22.78
CA GLY A 56 -1.00 6.89 22.64
C GLY A 56 -1.50 6.36 21.31
N GLU A 57 -0.55 5.94 20.47
CA GLU A 57 -0.85 5.28 19.21
C GLU A 57 -1.92 4.23 19.54
N THR A 58 -3.11 4.37 18.96
CA THR A 58 -4.17 3.38 19.16
C THR A 58 -3.62 2.09 18.56
N ILE A 59 -3.03 1.24 19.41
CA ILE A 59 -2.53 -0.08 19.03
C ILE A 59 -3.77 -0.91 18.78
N TRP A 60 -4.27 -0.85 17.56
CA TRP A 60 -5.27 -1.81 17.09
C TRP A 60 -4.67 -3.20 17.26
N PRO A 61 -5.43 -4.16 17.80
CA PRO A 61 -4.90 -5.51 17.98
C PRO A 61 -4.41 -6.01 16.63
N ALA A 62 -3.12 -6.34 16.55
CA ALA A 62 -2.56 -6.86 15.32
C ALA A 62 -3.38 -8.09 14.89
N PRO A 63 -3.77 -8.19 13.60
CA PRO A 63 -4.37 -9.41 13.10
C PRO A 63 -3.45 -10.57 13.48
N GLY A 64 -4.03 -11.65 14.01
CA GLY A 64 -3.24 -12.84 14.35
C GLY A 64 -2.57 -13.41 13.10
N PRO A 65 -1.64 -14.38 13.26
CA PRO A 65 -1.00 -14.99 12.11
C PRO A 65 -2.07 -15.48 11.14
N ALA A 66 -1.88 -15.22 9.86
CA ALA A 66 -2.88 -15.54 8.86
C ALA A 66 -2.83 -17.02 8.46
N SER A 67 -3.99 -17.54 8.06
CA SER A 67 -4.09 -18.83 7.40
C SER A 67 -3.91 -18.64 5.89
N THR A 68 -2.94 -19.34 5.31
CA THR A 68 -2.72 -19.36 3.86
C THR A 68 -3.10 -20.72 3.30
N THR A 69 -4.01 -20.75 2.33
CA THR A 69 -4.40 -21.97 1.60
C THR A 69 -4.15 -21.76 0.11
N THR A 70 -3.66 -22.78 -0.58
CA THR A 70 -3.36 -22.73 -2.02
C THR A 70 -4.04 -23.86 -2.76
N THR A 71 -4.69 -23.53 -3.87
CA THR A 71 -5.21 -24.50 -4.85
C THR A 71 -4.73 -24.09 -6.23
N ASP A 72 -3.99 -24.98 -6.91
CA ASP A 72 -3.33 -24.73 -8.19
C ASP A 72 -2.44 -23.49 -8.16
N THR A 73 -2.99 -22.33 -8.54
CA THR A 73 -2.31 -21.04 -8.59
C THR A 73 -2.96 -19.98 -7.69
N THR A 74 -4.13 -20.27 -7.10
CA THR A 74 -4.86 -19.30 -6.28
C THR A 74 -4.45 -19.42 -4.81
N ILE A 75 -4.16 -18.28 -4.19
CA ILE A 75 -3.76 -18.18 -2.79
C ILE A 75 -4.86 -17.44 -2.03
N LEU A 76 -5.49 -18.14 -1.08
CA LEU A 76 -6.34 -17.52 -0.07
C LEU A 76 -5.48 -17.11 1.12
N TYR A 77 -5.50 -15.82 1.44
CA TYR A 77 -4.95 -15.26 2.66
C TYR A 77 -6.11 -14.85 3.58
N ALA A 78 -6.30 -15.58 4.68
CA ALA A 78 -7.39 -15.37 5.64
C ALA A 78 -6.85 -15.10 7.04
N ALA A 79 -7.60 -14.39 7.88
CA ALA A 79 -7.24 -14.27 9.29
C ALA A 79 -7.14 -15.66 9.94
N GLY A 80 -6.07 -15.95 10.69
CA GLY A 80 -5.89 -17.27 11.32
C GLY A 80 -6.52 -17.41 12.70
N ARG A 81 -7.14 -16.34 13.21
CA ARG A 81 -7.99 -16.36 14.41
C ARG A 81 -9.19 -15.45 14.24
N GLU A 82 -10.25 -15.76 14.97
CA GLU A 82 -11.42 -14.90 15.07
C GLU A 82 -11.02 -13.51 15.60
N PRO A 83 -11.55 -12.42 15.00
CA PRO A 83 -11.29 -11.06 15.49
C PRO A 83 -11.73 -10.90 16.95
N THR A 84 -10.86 -10.36 17.79
CA THR A 84 -11.20 -10.02 19.19
C THR A 84 -11.81 -8.63 19.34
N ALA A 85 -11.85 -7.87 18.26
CA ALA A 85 -12.44 -6.54 18.17
C ALA A 85 -12.99 -6.32 16.76
N VAL A 86 -14.11 -5.60 16.67
CA VAL A 86 -14.71 -5.20 15.41
C VAL A 86 -13.92 -4.01 14.86
N MET A 87 -13.53 -4.11 13.59
CA MET A 87 -12.98 -2.98 12.84
C MET A 87 -14.14 -2.34 12.07
N GLU A 88 -14.41 -1.07 12.34
CA GLU A 88 -15.61 -0.38 11.83
C GLU A 88 -15.40 0.32 10.48
N ALA A 89 -14.22 0.19 9.86
CA ALA A 89 -14.00 0.78 8.55
C ALA A 89 -14.82 0.01 7.51
N ARG A 90 -15.51 0.75 6.64
CA ARG A 90 -16.22 0.12 5.53
C ARG A 90 -15.22 -0.41 4.51
N VAL A 91 -15.31 -1.71 4.25
CA VAL A 91 -14.59 -2.39 3.17
C VAL A 91 -15.58 -2.65 2.06
N THR A 92 -15.34 -2.03 0.90
CA THR A 92 -16.15 -2.26 -0.29
C THR A 92 -15.30 -2.19 -1.55
N GLY A 93 -15.70 -2.96 -2.55
CA GLY A 93 -15.07 -2.99 -3.86
C GLY A 93 -15.32 -4.32 -4.56
N THR A 94 -14.74 -4.49 -5.74
CA THR A 94 -14.90 -5.70 -6.55
C THR A 94 -13.69 -6.61 -6.35
N LEU A 95 -13.93 -7.88 -6.04
CA LEU A 95 -12.88 -8.87 -5.89
C LEU A 95 -12.25 -9.20 -7.26
N ALA A 96 -10.94 -9.36 -7.25
CA ALA A 96 -10.19 -9.87 -8.39
C ALA A 96 -9.01 -10.73 -7.91
N LEU A 97 -8.36 -11.41 -8.85
CA LEU A 97 -7.10 -12.10 -8.62
C LEU A 97 -5.95 -11.25 -9.17
N SER A 98 -4.89 -11.10 -8.39
CA SER A 98 -3.63 -10.54 -8.86
C SER A 98 -2.92 -11.51 -9.82
N GLU A 99 -1.89 -11.04 -10.53
CA GLU A 99 -1.04 -11.90 -11.35
C GLU A 99 -0.37 -13.03 -10.54
N GLY A 100 -0.13 -12.80 -9.24
CA GLY A 100 0.40 -13.77 -8.30
C GLY A 100 -0.64 -14.74 -7.73
N GLY A 101 -1.90 -14.66 -8.17
CA GLY A 101 -3.00 -15.52 -7.74
C GLY A 101 -3.56 -15.20 -6.36
N CYS A 102 -3.17 -14.08 -5.75
CA CYS A 102 -3.76 -13.62 -4.50
C CYS A 102 -4.97 -12.73 -4.78
N TRP A 103 -5.90 -12.73 -3.85
CA TRP A 103 -7.09 -11.90 -3.95
C TRP A 103 -6.79 -10.45 -3.64
N VAL A 104 -7.41 -9.57 -4.43
CA VAL A 104 -7.39 -8.12 -4.25
C VAL A 104 -8.82 -7.60 -4.26
N VAL A 105 -9.04 -6.47 -3.60
CA VAL A 105 -10.25 -5.66 -3.75
C VAL A 105 -9.92 -4.44 -4.60
N GLY A 106 -10.71 -4.24 -5.65
CA GLY A 106 -10.61 -3.10 -6.55
C GLY A 106 -11.62 -2.01 -6.19
N THR A 107 -11.13 -0.77 -6.08
CA THR A 107 -11.95 0.42 -5.83
C THR A 107 -11.57 1.49 -6.84
N GLY A 108 -12.35 1.61 -7.92
CA GLY A 108 -11.97 2.44 -9.07
C GLY A 108 -10.77 1.83 -9.80
N ASP A 109 -9.69 2.60 -9.95
CA ASP A 109 -8.47 2.17 -10.64
C ASP A 109 -7.42 1.55 -9.68
N GLU A 110 -7.68 1.55 -8.37
CA GLU A 110 -6.77 1.01 -7.35
C GLU A 110 -7.13 -0.43 -6.98
N GLN A 111 -6.11 -1.26 -6.79
CA GLN A 111 -6.24 -2.62 -6.28
C GLN A 111 -5.41 -2.79 -5.01
N THR A 112 -6.01 -3.35 -3.97
CA THR A 112 -5.33 -3.61 -2.70
C THR A 112 -5.52 -5.07 -2.31
N PHE A 113 -4.47 -5.73 -1.80
CA PHE A 113 -4.56 -7.11 -1.32
C PHE A 113 -5.54 -7.22 -0.16
N VAL A 114 -6.25 -8.34 -0.07
CA VAL A 114 -7.26 -8.57 0.97
C VAL A 114 -6.88 -9.76 1.84
N GLN A 115 -6.96 -9.56 3.15
CA GLN A 115 -7.08 -10.63 4.13
C GLN A 115 -8.56 -10.92 4.34
N PHE A 116 -8.97 -12.15 4.10
CA PHE A 116 -10.34 -12.60 4.29
C PHE A 116 -10.68 -12.85 5.77
N PRO A 117 -11.98 -12.81 6.12
CA PRO A 117 -12.45 -13.17 7.45
C PRO A 117 -11.95 -14.54 7.91
N PHE A 118 -11.84 -14.71 9.22
CA PHE A 118 -11.48 -15.98 9.83
C PHE A 118 -12.44 -17.10 9.39
N GLY A 119 -11.90 -18.29 9.16
CA GLY A 119 -12.66 -19.45 8.72
C GLY A 119 -13.06 -19.43 7.24
N SER A 120 -12.62 -18.44 6.47
CA SER A 120 -12.78 -18.46 5.01
C SER A 120 -12.03 -19.63 4.40
N VAL A 121 -12.65 -20.28 3.41
CA VAL A 121 -12.11 -21.49 2.77
C VAL A 121 -12.11 -21.31 1.25
N LEU A 122 -11.00 -21.66 0.62
CA LEU A 122 -10.90 -21.66 -0.85
C LEU A 122 -11.68 -22.86 -1.39
N THR A 123 -12.61 -22.63 -2.32
CA THR A 123 -13.41 -23.71 -2.90
C THR A 123 -12.56 -24.64 -3.77
N PRO A 124 -13.02 -25.88 -4.03
CA PRO A 124 -12.37 -26.76 -4.99
C PRO A 124 -12.23 -26.07 -6.36
N GLY A 125 -11.02 -26.09 -6.93
CA GLY A 125 -10.70 -25.40 -8.19
C GLY A 125 -10.25 -23.94 -8.04
N GLY A 126 -10.25 -23.39 -6.82
CA GLY A 126 -9.59 -22.12 -6.52
C GLY A 126 -10.22 -20.88 -7.18
N GLN A 127 -11.47 -20.97 -7.63
CA GLN A 127 -12.18 -19.88 -8.31
C GLN A 127 -13.07 -19.05 -7.37
N SER A 128 -13.34 -19.55 -6.16
CA SER A 128 -14.22 -18.89 -5.21
C SER A 128 -13.77 -19.15 -3.77
N ILE A 129 -14.29 -18.37 -2.83
CA ILE A 129 -14.03 -18.48 -1.41
C ILE A 129 -15.37 -18.56 -0.69
N ASP A 130 -15.53 -19.58 0.14
CA ASP A 130 -16.63 -19.66 1.10
C ASP A 130 -16.27 -18.80 2.31
N VAL A 131 -17.01 -17.71 2.52
CA VAL A 131 -16.79 -16.76 3.61
C VAL A 131 -17.88 -16.94 4.67
N PRO A 132 -17.52 -17.32 5.91
CA PRO A 132 -18.48 -17.47 7.00
C PRO A 132 -19.33 -16.20 7.19
N GLY A 133 -20.65 -16.37 7.32
CA GLY A 133 -21.58 -15.25 7.53
C GLY A 133 -21.89 -14.38 6.31
N PHE A 134 -21.15 -14.54 5.20
CA PHE A 134 -21.39 -13.78 3.96
C PHE A 134 -21.86 -14.67 2.80
N GLY A 135 -21.29 -15.87 2.67
CA GLY A 135 -21.55 -16.80 1.57
C GLY A 135 -20.33 -16.97 0.66
N THR A 136 -20.54 -17.57 -0.52
CA THR A 136 -19.48 -17.82 -1.50
C THR A 136 -19.26 -16.59 -2.37
N VAL A 137 -17.99 -16.18 -2.53
CA VAL A 137 -17.58 -15.05 -3.39
C VAL A 137 -16.50 -15.47 -4.38
N GLY A 138 -16.50 -14.87 -5.56
CA GLY A 138 -15.50 -15.09 -6.60
C GLY A 138 -14.97 -13.79 -7.19
N ALA A 139 -14.11 -13.92 -8.20
CA ALA A 139 -13.63 -12.76 -8.96
C ALA A 139 -14.80 -12.12 -9.72
N GLY A 140 -14.88 -10.79 -9.67
CA GLY A 140 -15.98 -10.00 -10.25
C GLY A 140 -17.12 -9.71 -9.27
N ASP A 141 -17.18 -10.38 -8.11
CA ASP A 141 -18.19 -10.09 -7.11
C ASP A 141 -17.83 -8.85 -6.30
N THR A 142 -18.86 -8.08 -5.93
CA THR A 142 -18.70 -6.93 -5.04
C THR A 142 -18.87 -7.35 -3.59
N ILE A 143 -17.93 -6.94 -2.74
CA ILE A 143 -18.03 -7.06 -1.29
C ILE A 143 -18.45 -5.73 -0.67
N ASP A 144 -19.19 -5.80 0.42
CA ASP A 144 -19.55 -4.67 1.27
C ASP A 144 -19.64 -5.18 2.71
N GLY A 145 -18.80 -4.67 3.59
CA GLY A 145 -18.73 -5.13 4.97
C GLY A 145 -17.85 -4.27 5.87
N GLY A 146 -17.66 -4.73 7.10
CA GLY A 146 -16.75 -4.12 8.07
C GLY A 146 -15.30 -4.59 7.85
N GLY A 147 -14.37 -3.97 8.54
CA GLY A 147 -12.96 -4.26 8.39
C GLY A 147 -12.06 -3.07 8.65
N GLY A 148 -10.86 -3.11 8.08
CA GLY A 148 -9.89 -2.03 8.19
C GLY A 148 -8.84 -2.04 7.11
N TYR A 149 -8.01 -1.00 7.15
CA TYR A 149 -6.92 -0.76 6.22
C TYR A 149 -5.64 -0.64 7.02
N GLY A 150 -4.55 -1.21 6.52
CA GLY A 150 -3.25 -1.12 7.16
C GLY A 150 -2.16 -1.70 6.29
N SER A 151 -1.05 -2.05 6.93
CA SER A 151 0.07 -2.70 6.26
C SER A 151 -0.01 -4.21 6.44
N ALA A 152 0.36 -4.95 5.39
CA ALA A 152 0.51 -6.38 5.43
C ALA A 152 1.48 -6.80 6.54
N PRO A 153 1.12 -7.79 7.36
CA PRO A 153 1.97 -8.24 8.46
C PRO A 153 3.21 -9.00 7.94
N ALA A 154 4.15 -9.28 8.85
CA ALA A 154 5.43 -9.90 8.52
C ALA A 154 5.30 -11.33 7.93
N ASP A 155 4.18 -12.00 8.19
CA ASP A 155 3.86 -13.34 7.72
C ASP A 155 3.01 -13.35 6.43
N ALA A 156 2.68 -12.18 5.87
CA ALA A 156 1.98 -12.11 4.60
C ALA A 156 2.85 -12.71 3.47
N PRO A 157 2.31 -13.64 2.65
CA PRO A 157 3.02 -14.18 1.50
C PRO A 157 3.49 -13.07 0.57
N GLU A 158 4.69 -13.18 0.00
CA GLU A 158 5.22 -12.15 -0.92
C GLU A 158 4.28 -11.87 -2.10
N ALA A 159 3.62 -12.92 -2.61
CA ALA A 159 2.63 -12.83 -3.69
C ALA A 159 1.36 -12.07 -3.29
N CYS A 160 1.04 -12.00 -1.99
CA CYS A 160 -0.18 -11.41 -1.44
C CYS A 160 0.06 -10.06 -0.76
N GLY A 161 1.07 -9.31 -1.24
CA GLY A 161 1.40 -7.98 -0.75
C GLY A 161 2.39 -8.05 0.40
N ALA A 162 3.63 -8.47 0.10
CA ALA A 162 4.78 -8.55 1.01
C ALA A 162 4.77 -7.58 2.22
N PRO A 163 5.43 -7.94 3.34
CA PRO A 163 5.38 -7.17 4.58
C PRO A 163 5.51 -5.65 4.40
N GLY A 164 4.58 -4.90 4.99
CA GLY A 164 4.54 -3.44 4.90
C GLY A 164 3.71 -2.85 3.75
N GLN A 165 3.32 -3.66 2.75
CA GLN A 165 2.49 -3.19 1.64
C GLN A 165 1.04 -2.89 2.09
N PRO A 166 0.30 -1.99 1.41
CA PRO A 166 -1.10 -1.74 1.72
C PRO A 166 -1.95 -3.02 1.65
N MET A 167 -2.80 -3.22 2.65
CA MET A 167 -3.69 -4.37 2.77
C MET A 167 -5.04 -3.97 3.38
N VAL A 168 -6.09 -4.61 2.89
CA VAL A 168 -7.44 -4.56 3.43
C VAL A 168 -7.68 -5.77 4.32
N PHE A 169 -8.20 -5.56 5.52
CA PHE A 169 -8.60 -6.59 6.45
C PHE A 169 -10.12 -6.65 6.45
N TRP A 170 -10.71 -7.62 5.74
CA TRP A 170 -12.15 -7.74 5.65
C TRP A 170 -12.69 -8.55 6.83
N GLN A 171 -13.78 -8.09 7.43
CA GLN A 171 -14.49 -8.76 8.52
C GLN A 171 -15.97 -8.93 8.18
N THR A 172 -16.51 -10.08 8.57
CA THR A 172 -17.94 -10.37 8.60
C THR A 172 -18.40 -10.32 10.05
N THR A 173 -19.45 -9.55 10.32
CA THR A 173 -20.08 -9.43 11.65
C THR A 173 -21.19 -10.44 11.83
#